data_AF-Q94I97-F1
#
_entry.id   AF-Q94I97-F1
#
_cell.length_a   1.000
_cell.length_b   1.000
_cell.length_c   1.000
_cell.angle_alpha   90.00
_cell.angle_beta   90.00
_cell.angle_gamma   90.00
#
_symmetry.space_group_name_H-M   'P 1'
#
loop_
_entity.id
_entity.type
_entity.pdbx_description
1 polymer ?
#
loop_
_entity_poly.entity_id
_entity_poly.type
_entity_poly.pdbx_seq_one_letter_code
_entity_poly.pdbx_strand_id
1 'polypeptide(L)'
;AIDEYDYLPYFYSRSFDLSWQFYGDNVGETVLFGDADPNSTTHKFGTYWIKDGKIVGAFLESGSPEENKAIAKVAKVQPVASLDQLAQEGIGFASKI
;
A
#
# COMPACT_ATOMS: atom_id res chain seq x y z
N ALA A 1 32.77 11.58 -1.76
CA ALA A 1 31.70 11.58 -2.78
C ALA A 1 30.39 11.96 -2.08
N ILE A 2 29.43 12.52 -2.80
CA ILE A 2 28.07 12.76 -2.27
C ILE A 2 27.22 11.57 -2.70
N ASP A 3 26.51 10.96 -1.77
CA ASP A 3 25.65 9.81 -2.06
C ASP A 3 24.45 10.22 -2.93
N GLU A 4 23.99 9.30 -3.78
CA GLU A 4 22.83 9.53 -4.63
C GLU A 4 21.54 9.55 -3.80
N TYR A 5 20.58 10.39 -4.22
CA TYR A 5 19.31 10.54 -3.54
C TYR A 5 18.34 9.41 -3.93
N ASP A 6 18.18 8.43 -3.04
CA ASP A 6 17.29 7.27 -3.21
C ASP A 6 15.96 7.45 -2.46
N TYR A 7 15.12 8.35 -2.96
CA TYR A 7 13.82 8.65 -2.36
C TYR A 7 12.74 7.65 -2.77
N LEU A 8 12.01 7.14 -1.77
CA LEU A 8 10.74 6.43 -2.00
C LEU A 8 9.61 7.46 -2.01
N PRO A 9 8.84 7.59 -3.11
CA PRO A 9 7.69 8.48 -3.14
C PRO A 9 6.74 8.17 -2.00
N TYR A 10 6.38 9.21 -1.25
CA TYR A 10 5.44 9.15 -0.15
C TYR A 10 4.49 10.34 -0.24
N PHE A 11 3.20 10.05 -0.22
CA PHE A 11 2.15 11.06 -0.19
C PHE A 11 1.02 10.64 0.74
N TYR A 12 0.35 11.61 1.33
CA TYR A 12 -0.74 11.34 2.27
C TYR A 12 -1.74 12.49 2.26
N SER A 13 -2.96 12.22 2.72
CA SER A 13 -3.93 13.27 3.03
C SER A 13 -4.81 12.87 4.20
N ARG A 14 -5.45 13.88 4.79
CA ARG A 14 -6.44 13.73 5.85
C ARG A 14 -7.58 14.69 5.60
N SER A 15 -8.80 14.17 5.68
CA SER A 15 -10.03 14.95 5.53
C SER A 15 -11.17 14.25 6.26
N PHE A 16 -11.94 14.99 7.05
CA PHE A 16 -12.94 14.40 7.94
C PHE A 16 -12.28 13.39 8.91
N ASP A 17 -12.84 12.19 9.02
CA ASP A 17 -12.29 11.06 9.78
C ASP A 17 -11.34 10.16 8.95
N LEU A 18 -11.12 10.48 7.68
CA LEU A 18 -10.24 9.72 6.78
C LEU A 18 -8.77 10.15 6.91
N SER A 19 -7.87 9.18 6.79
CA SER A 19 -6.42 9.35 6.81
C SER A 19 -5.72 8.25 6.02
N TRP A 20 -5.41 8.52 4.75
CA TRP A 20 -4.70 7.60 3.88
C TRP A 20 -3.23 7.95 3.67
N GLN A 21 -2.45 6.92 3.33
CA GLN A 21 -1.06 7.03 2.90
C GLN A 21 -0.83 6.26 1.60
N PHE A 22 0.09 6.75 0.79
CA PHE A 22 0.57 6.13 -0.44
C PHE A 22 2.09 6.10 -0.46
N TYR A 23 2.66 4.97 -0.89
CA TYR A 23 4.09 4.78 -1.11
C TYR A 23 4.35 4.14 -2.47
N GLY A 24 5.45 4.55 -3.13
CA GLY A 24 5.94 3.93 -4.35
C GLY A 24 5.36 4.54 -5.64
N ASP A 25 5.10 3.69 -6.63
CA ASP A 25 4.67 4.09 -7.98
C ASP A 25 3.28 3.51 -8.29
N ASN A 26 2.41 4.31 -8.91
CA ASN A 26 1.01 3.99 -9.16
C ASN A 26 0.77 3.47 -10.59
N VAL A 27 1.65 2.58 -11.04
CA VAL A 27 1.64 2.00 -12.40
C VAL A 27 1.39 0.50 -12.39
N GLY A 28 0.72 0.00 -13.44
CA GLY A 28 0.42 -1.42 -13.60
C GLY A 28 -0.99 -1.80 -13.16
N GLU A 29 -1.20 -3.08 -12.88
CA GLU A 29 -2.49 -3.63 -12.46
C GLU A 29 -2.73 -3.38 -10.98
N THR A 30 -3.99 -3.14 -10.60
CA THR A 30 -4.35 -2.84 -9.21
C THR A 30 -5.21 -3.92 -8.59
N VAL A 31 -5.03 -4.13 -7.29
CA VAL A 31 -5.89 -5.01 -6.50
C VAL A 31 -6.31 -4.32 -5.21
N LEU A 32 -7.63 -4.11 -5.09
CA LEU A 32 -8.27 -3.57 -3.90
C LEU A 32 -8.42 -4.69 -2.85
N PHE A 33 -8.17 -4.37 -1.58
CA PHE A 33 -8.37 -5.28 -0.45
C PHE A 33 -8.97 -4.54 0.74
N GLY A 34 -9.56 -5.30 1.67
CA GLY A 34 -10.18 -4.75 2.87
C GLY A 34 -11.61 -4.27 2.63
N ASP A 35 -12.04 -3.30 3.44
CA ASP A 35 -13.40 -2.81 3.48
C ASP A 35 -13.51 -1.39 2.92
N ALA A 36 -13.91 -1.30 1.66
CA ALA A 36 -14.06 -0.05 0.92
C ALA A 36 -15.51 0.47 0.89
N ASP A 37 -16.43 -0.11 1.67
CA ASP A 37 -17.79 0.42 1.79
C ASP A 37 -17.74 1.77 2.54
N PRO A 38 -18.16 2.88 1.91
CA PRO A 38 -18.13 4.20 2.55
C PRO A 38 -19.09 4.31 3.75
N ASN A 39 -20.02 3.36 3.92
CA ASN A 39 -20.94 3.31 5.05
C ASN A 39 -20.43 2.42 6.18
N SER A 40 -19.28 1.78 6.02
CA SER A 40 -18.69 0.93 7.05
C SER A 40 -18.06 1.77 8.16
N THR A 41 -18.08 1.22 9.38
CA THR A 41 -17.53 1.90 10.56
C THR A 41 -16.01 2.02 10.54
N THR A 42 -15.32 1.17 9.80
CA THR A 42 -13.85 1.14 9.73
C THR A 42 -13.32 1.79 8.46
N HIS A 43 -14.06 1.68 7.34
CA HIS A 43 -13.69 2.13 5.99
C HIS A 43 -12.21 1.88 5.68
N LYS A 44 -11.71 0.72 6.13
CA LYS A 44 -10.30 0.37 6.11
C LYS A 44 -10.01 -0.54 4.93
N PHE A 45 -9.47 0.06 3.89
CA PHE A 45 -9.11 -0.63 2.66
C PHE A 45 -7.76 -0.15 2.16
N GLY A 46 -7.17 -0.92 1.26
CA GLY A 46 -5.97 -0.53 0.56
C GLY A 46 -5.97 -1.03 -0.87
N THR A 47 -4.97 -0.61 -1.62
CA THR A 47 -4.72 -1.15 -2.95
C THR A 47 -3.23 -1.30 -3.18
N TYR A 48 -2.85 -2.33 -3.92
CA TYR A 48 -1.50 -2.51 -4.41
C TYR A 48 -1.46 -2.29 -5.92
N TRP A 49 -0.35 -1.75 -6.40
CA TRP A 49 -0.01 -1.70 -7.82
C TRP A 49 1.03 -2.77 -8.12
N ILE A 50 0.74 -3.64 -9.11
CA ILE A 50 1.64 -4.68 -9.59
C ILE A 50 2.10 -4.34 -11.00
N LYS A 51 3.42 -4.34 -11.20
CA LYS A 51 4.05 -4.24 -12.51
C LYS A 51 5.13 -5.31 -12.62
N ASP A 52 5.13 -6.04 -13.73
CA ASP A 52 6.08 -7.14 -13.99
C ASP A 52 6.14 -8.17 -12.84
N GLY A 53 4.97 -8.47 -12.24
CA GLY A 53 4.81 -9.42 -11.15
C GLY A 53 5.29 -8.93 -9.78
N LYS A 54 5.67 -7.65 -9.63
CA LYS A 54 6.14 -7.06 -8.38
C LYS A 54 5.24 -5.94 -7.90
N ILE A 55 5.13 -5.80 -6.58
CA ILE A 55 4.40 -4.68 -5.99
C ILE A 55 5.26 -3.43 -6.09
N VAL A 56 4.81 -2.43 -6.84
CA VAL A 56 5.54 -1.17 -7.05
C VAL A 56 4.93 -0.01 -6.29
N GLY A 57 3.67 -0.12 -5.87
CA GLY A 57 2.98 0.90 -5.09
C GLY A 57 1.99 0.30 -4.10
N ALA A 58 1.76 1.00 -3.02
CA ALA A 58 0.83 0.61 -1.98
C ALA A 58 0.09 1.82 -1.40
N PHE A 59 -1.22 1.67 -1.23
CA PHE A 59 -2.11 2.64 -0.62
C PHE A 59 -2.86 1.98 0.55
N LEU A 60 -3.08 2.74 1.62
CA LEU A 60 -3.88 2.29 2.76
C LEU A 60 -4.65 3.46 3.38
N GLU A 61 -5.97 3.30 3.49
CA GLU A 61 -6.88 4.11 4.30
C GLU A 61 -7.03 3.51 5.70
N SER A 62 -7.18 4.35 6.72
CA SER A 62 -7.39 3.96 8.12
C SER A 62 -6.35 2.96 8.67
N GLY A 63 -5.10 3.06 8.19
CA GLY A 63 -3.98 2.22 8.61
C GLY A 63 -3.39 2.62 9.96
N SER A 64 -3.04 1.63 10.79
CA SER A 64 -2.25 1.85 12.01
C SER A 64 -0.81 2.30 11.67
N PRO A 65 -0.06 2.86 12.61
CA PRO A 65 1.36 3.18 12.38
C PRO A 65 2.20 1.99 11.90
N GLU A 66 1.92 0.79 12.41
CA GLU A 66 2.60 -0.45 12.06
C GLU A 66 2.26 -0.88 10.63
N GLU A 67 0.99 -0.81 10.26
CA GLU A 67 0.51 -1.15 8.91
C GLU A 67 1.04 -0.16 7.87
N ASN A 68 1.06 1.14 8.19
CA ASN A 68 1.65 2.17 7.34
C ASN A 68 3.15 1.92 7.09
N LYS A 69 3.90 1.51 8.12
CA LYS A 69 5.29 1.09 7.96
C LYS A 69 5.43 -0.17 7.11
N ALA A 70 4.49 -1.12 7.25
CA ALA A 70 4.51 -2.35 6.48
C ALA A 70 4.30 -2.08 4.97
N ILE A 71 3.31 -1.25 4.61
CA ILE A 71 3.09 -0.89 3.19
C ILE A 71 4.22 -0.05 2.59
N ALA A 72 4.89 0.79 3.39
CA ALA A 72 6.08 1.51 2.97
C ALA A 72 7.23 0.54 2.66
N LYS A 73 7.43 -0.48 3.51
CA LYS A 73 8.43 -1.53 3.29
C LYS A 73 8.14 -2.32 2.02
N VAL A 74 6.89 -2.71 1.80
CA VAL A 74 6.45 -3.40 0.57
C VAL A 74 6.83 -2.58 -0.66
N ALA A 75 6.47 -1.30 -0.71
CA ALA A 75 6.77 -0.42 -1.85
C ALA A 75 8.28 -0.23 -2.07
N LYS A 76 9.09 -0.23 -1.00
CA LYS A 76 10.55 -0.10 -1.10
C LYS A 76 11.23 -1.37 -1.64
N VAL A 77 10.84 -2.55 -1.15
CA VAL A 77 11.51 -3.82 -1.50
C VAL A 77 10.95 -4.50 -2.74
N GLN A 78 9.75 -4.10 -3.16
CA GLN A 78 9.07 -4.57 -4.37
C GLN A 78 8.98 -6.10 -4.48
N PRO A 79 8.32 -6.77 -3.51
CA PRO A 79 8.22 -8.23 -3.51
C PRO A 79 7.39 -8.72 -4.70
N VAL A 80 7.68 -9.95 -5.14
CA VAL A 80 6.89 -10.64 -6.15
C VAL A 80 5.57 -11.09 -5.53
N ALA A 81 4.45 -10.82 -6.20
CA ALA A 81 3.12 -11.22 -5.76
C ALA A 81 2.16 -11.31 -6.95
N SER A 82 1.09 -12.09 -6.80
CA SER A 82 -0.02 -12.14 -7.76
C SER A 82 -1.23 -11.35 -7.25
N LEU A 83 -2.10 -10.91 -8.16
CA LEU A 83 -3.34 -10.23 -7.81
C LEU A 83 -4.21 -11.08 -6.86
N ASP A 84 -4.35 -12.38 -7.13
CA ASP A 84 -5.15 -13.29 -6.30
C ASP A 84 -4.61 -13.39 -4.86
N GLN A 85 -3.28 -13.49 -4.72
CA GLN A 85 -2.65 -13.55 -3.40
C GLN A 85 -2.91 -12.27 -2.62
N LEU A 86 -2.74 -11.11 -3.26
CA LEU A 86 -2.93 -9.81 -2.62
C LEU A 86 -4.41 -9.52 -2.32
N ALA A 87 -5.34 -9.97 -3.15
CA ALA A 87 -6.76 -9.87 -2.86
C ALA A 87 -7.14 -10.68 -1.61
N GLN A 88 -6.54 -11.86 -1.44
CA GLN A 88 -6.82 -12.74 -0.31
C GLN A 88 -6.14 -12.28 0.98
N GLU A 89 -4.88 -11.86 0.90
CA GLU A 89 -4.06 -11.54 2.08
C GLU A 89 -4.12 -10.06 2.48
N GLY A 90 -4.33 -9.15 1.52
CA GLY A 90 -4.43 -7.72 1.73
C GLY A 90 -3.29 -7.14 2.58
N ILE A 91 -3.65 -6.49 3.70
CA ILE A 91 -2.66 -5.95 4.64
C ILE A 91 -1.84 -7.04 5.35
N GLY A 92 -2.39 -8.25 5.48
CA GLY A 92 -1.70 -9.40 6.06
C GLY A 92 -0.49 -9.85 5.24
N PHE A 93 -0.47 -9.56 3.93
CA PHE A 93 0.72 -9.77 3.10
C PHE A 93 1.88 -8.88 3.56
N ALA A 94 1.62 -7.59 3.79
CA ALA A 94 2.66 -6.61 4.15
C ALA A 94 3.39 -6.97 5.44
N SER A 95 2.69 -7.58 6.41
CA SER A 95 3.27 -8.05 7.67
C SER A 95 4.26 -9.22 7.53
N LYS A 96 4.28 -9.90 6.38
CA LYS A 96 5.18 -11.04 6.10
C LYS A 96 6.47 -10.62 5.39
N ILE A 97 6.54 -9.38 4.91
CA ILE A 97 7.67 -8.80 4.18
C ILE A 97 8.68 -8.27 5.18
#